data_AF-A0A0W0CTP7-F1
#
_entry.id   AF-A0A0W0CTP7-F1
#
_cell.length_a   1.000
_cell.length_b   1.000
_cell.length_c   1.000
_cell.angle_alpha   90.00
_cell.angle_beta   90.00
_cell.angle_gamma   90.00
#
_symmetry.space_group_name_H-M   'P 1'
#
loop_
_entity.id
_entity.type
_entity.pdbx_description
1 polymer ?
#
loop_
_entity_poly.entity_id
_entity_poly.type
_entity_poly.pdbx_seq_one_letter_code
_entity_poly.pdbx_strand_id
1 'polypeptide(L)'
;MGFVTFVESYVVGSSQDISTWWYTDWIVVGWKAAIIGAYLGIHTLLTMTRLVLQTIILTPLFLRCYSIYRRFWWHVPFFGPILLEAGSYCLTSIPRVINPTLSLICEIIEIIFQIHVTELMFGHEKESVRIVYGEDCAEVDLFDEENQLMTTLVLSNHRSLVDYLLIQHLLMKGAKQHTTLRKKDVIYNYFKQRILKGMQVQFLSWGQIVKFPTLLFGFNVINSDENCFVPSDDLETFLKSTNQCMVHFPETNILTTELFLVQRSINSSKTFAVKYNNLLNPRFKTFVNAIDCFAKCTEIPRLPHIPIVTETKKFINKKLDDIITNSNGDVQQNAVVTHIIAHSDVKSNQESKPHKTKKQHRVRINSHIYDITIVYLRVKYVTNVHDHIDGSIVPRSGYQLDEIAPSLLEFLRPDSKVDRDPIITYVNIKRFDTDAILCLKDRHLEKWLEDIWKQKDLEISKVIEKITVN
;
A
#
# COMPACT_ATOMS: atom_id res chain seq x y z
N MET A 1 14.79 -11.21 -3.70
CA MET A 1 14.49 -11.25 -5.14
C MET A 1 15.48 -10.36 -5.86
N GLY A 2 16.01 -10.73 -7.03
CA GLY A 2 16.97 -9.87 -7.76
C GLY A 2 16.26 -8.75 -8.52
N PHE A 3 16.93 -7.62 -8.76
CA PHE A 3 16.37 -6.46 -9.49
C PHE A 3 15.80 -6.87 -10.87
N VAL A 4 16.54 -7.68 -11.63
CA VAL A 4 16.12 -8.15 -12.95
C VAL A 4 14.85 -8.98 -12.87
N THR A 5 14.79 -9.93 -11.92
CA THR A 5 13.60 -10.77 -11.71
C THR A 5 12.37 -9.98 -11.27
N PHE A 6 12.57 -8.89 -10.50
CA PHE A 6 11.47 -8.00 -10.09
C PHE A 6 10.93 -7.21 -11.28
N VAL A 7 11.82 -6.63 -12.09
CA VAL A 7 11.43 -5.86 -13.29
C VAL A 7 10.73 -6.77 -14.30
N GLU A 8 11.25 -7.97 -14.52
CA GLU A 8 10.66 -8.95 -15.43
C GLU A 8 9.26 -9.38 -14.96
N SER A 9 9.09 -9.72 -13.68
CA SER A 9 7.80 -10.22 -13.17
C SER A 9 6.73 -9.12 -13.02
N TYR A 10 7.06 -7.96 -12.43
CA TYR A 10 6.04 -6.96 -12.05
C TYR A 10 5.90 -5.80 -13.02
N VAL A 11 6.98 -5.43 -13.73
CA VAL A 11 6.97 -4.27 -14.63
C VAL A 11 6.68 -4.71 -16.05
N VAL A 12 7.45 -5.66 -16.58
CA VAL A 12 7.41 -6.07 -17.98
C VAL A 12 6.35 -7.16 -18.22
N GLY A 13 6.29 -8.17 -17.36
CA GLY A 13 5.40 -9.33 -17.49
C GLY A 13 6.08 -10.52 -18.15
N SER A 14 5.32 -11.58 -18.40
CA SER A 14 5.86 -12.83 -18.95
C SER A 14 6.47 -12.64 -20.34
N SER A 15 7.55 -13.36 -20.65
CA SER A 15 8.21 -13.30 -21.97
C SER A 15 7.29 -13.69 -23.14
N GLN A 16 6.28 -14.52 -22.88
CA GLN A 16 5.24 -14.87 -23.84
C GLN A 16 4.38 -13.66 -24.21
N ASP A 17 4.05 -12.80 -23.25
CA ASP A 17 3.24 -11.61 -23.49
C ASP A 17 4.00 -10.58 -24.33
N ILE A 18 5.30 -10.42 -24.09
CA ILE A 18 6.18 -9.50 -24.83
C ILE A 18 6.26 -9.86 -26.33
N SER A 19 6.24 -11.15 -26.66
CA SER A 19 6.33 -11.61 -28.05
C SER A 19 5.17 -11.14 -28.94
N THR A 20 4.04 -10.75 -28.33
CA THR A 20 2.85 -10.25 -29.04
C THR A 20 2.90 -8.75 -29.34
N TRP A 21 3.97 -8.04 -28.94
CA TRP A 21 4.05 -6.58 -29.03
C TRP A 21 4.55 -6.13 -30.39
N TRP A 22 3.82 -5.18 -31.00
CA TRP A 22 4.26 -4.52 -32.22
C TRP A 22 5.15 -3.32 -31.89
N TYR A 23 6.00 -2.92 -32.84
CA TYR A 23 6.88 -1.75 -32.69
C TYR A 23 6.10 -0.47 -32.34
N THR A 24 4.87 -0.31 -32.84
CA THR A 24 3.98 0.80 -32.51
C THR A 24 3.56 0.80 -31.05
N ASP A 25 3.31 -0.38 -30.47
CA ASP A 25 2.91 -0.52 -29.07
C ASP A 25 4.05 -0.07 -28.15
N TRP A 26 5.30 -0.43 -28.49
CA TRP A 26 6.49 0.01 -27.77
C TRP A 26 6.69 1.52 -27.78
N ILE A 27 6.44 2.18 -28.92
CA ILE A 27 6.56 3.64 -29.03
C ILE A 27 5.49 4.32 -28.15
N VAL A 28 4.25 3.84 -28.20
CA VAL A 28 3.15 4.42 -27.40
C VAL A 28 3.37 4.19 -25.91
N VAL A 29 3.74 2.98 -25.52
CA VAL A 29 4.02 2.64 -24.12
C VAL A 29 5.25 3.39 -23.62
N GLY A 30 6.30 3.49 -24.43
CA GLY A 30 7.50 4.26 -24.11
C GLY A 30 7.18 5.74 -23.90
N TRP A 31 6.34 6.33 -24.74
CA TRP A 31 5.87 7.71 -24.57
C TRP A 31 5.05 7.90 -23.28
N LYS A 32 4.10 7.00 -23.00
CA LYS A 32 3.32 7.02 -21.75
C LYS A 32 4.22 6.87 -20.51
N ALA A 33 5.18 5.94 -20.55
CA ALA A 33 6.15 5.71 -19.48
C ALA A 33 7.06 6.93 -19.28
N ALA A 34 7.47 7.63 -20.36
CA ALA A 34 8.23 8.86 -20.27
C ALA A 34 7.43 9.98 -19.59
N ILE A 35 6.14 10.12 -19.87
CA ILE A 35 5.26 11.08 -19.18
C ILE A 35 5.18 10.75 -17.68
N ILE A 36 4.93 9.48 -17.34
CA ILE A 36 4.92 9.01 -15.94
C ILE A 36 6.26 9.34 -15.26
N GLY A 37 7.38 9.02 -15.91
CA GLY A 37 8.73 9.32 -15.43
C GLY A 37 8.97 10.82 -15.23
N ALA A 38 8.45 11.68 -16.11
CA ALA A 38 8.55 13.12 -15.97
C ALA A 38 7.82 13.64 -14.73
N TYR A 39 6.63 13.13 -14.43
CA TYR A 39 5.91 13.46 -13.19
C TYR A 39 6.72 13.09 -11.94
N LEU A 40 7.30 11.87 -11.93
CA LEU A 40 8.15 11.41 -10.82
C LEU A 40 9.40 12.26 -10.66
N GLY A 41 10.06 12.60 -11.78
CA GLY A 41 11.26 13.45 -11.81
C GLY A 41 10.99 14.87 -11.29
N ILE A 42 9.89 15.49 -11.71
CA ILE A 42 9.52 16.84 -11.25
C ILE A 42 9.17 16.83 -9.75
N HIS A 43 8.36 15.85 -9.31
CA HIS A 43 7.99 15.71 -7.90
C HIS A 43 9.21 15.50 -7.00
N THR A 44 10.11 14.61 -7.40
CA THR A 44 11.34 14.34 -6.64
C THR A 44 12.25 15.56 -6.60
N LEU A 45 12.41 16.29 -7.71
CA LEU A 45 13.18 17.54 -7.74
C LEU A 45 12.60 18.59 -6.78
N LEU A 46 11.28 18.78 -6.76
CA LEU A 46 10.62 19.72 -5.85
C LEU A 46 10.76 19.30 -4.38
N THR A 47 10.65 18.00 -4.11
CA THR A 47 10.81 17.47 -2.75
C THR A 47 12.25 17.62 -2.26
N MET A 48 13.24 17.38 -3.13
CA MET A 48 14.66 17.59 -2.83
C MET A 48 15.00 19.06 -2.62
N THR A 49 14.50 19.96 -3.47
CA THR A 49 14.70 21.40 -3.28
C THR A 49 14.09 21.88 -1.95
N ARG A 50 12.90 21.39 -1.58
CA ARG A 50 12.30 21.66 -0.26
C ARG A 50 13.18 21.16 0.88
N LEU A 51 13.69 19.93 0.80
CA LEU A 51 14.53 19.33 1.83
C LEU A 51 15.86 20.08 1.98
N VAL A 52 16.51 20.42 0.87
CA VAL A 52 17.73 21.24 0.84
C VAL A 52 17.48 22.62 1.45
N LEU A 53 16.37 23.26 1.10
CA LEU A 53 16.01 24.58 1.63
C LEU A 53 15.80 24.54 3.16
N GLN A 54 15.16 23.49 3.68
CA GLN A 54 14.97 23.28 5.11
C GLN A 54 16.28 22.98 5.83
N THR A 55 17.11 22.09 5.29
CA THR A 55 18.40 21.74 5.90
C THR A 55 19.33 22.93 5.92
N ILE A 56 19.42 23.72 4.85
CA ILE A 56 20.22 24.96 4.82
C ILE A 56 19.83 25.89 5.98
N ILE A 57 18.53 26.13 6.20
CA ILE A 57 18.06 27.03 7.27
C ILE A 57 18.36 26.49 8.66
N LEU A 58 18.18 25.19 8.86
CA LEU A 58 18.37 24.52 10.16
C LEU A 58 19.86 24.29 10.49
N THR A 59 20.75 24.43 9.51
CA THR A 59 22.17 24.15 9.71
C THR A 59 22.85 25.26 10.53
N PRO A 60 23.62 24.92 11.59
CA PRO A 60 24.28 25.90 12.44
C PRO A 60 25.31 26.76 11.68
N LEU A 61 25.90 26.24 10.61
CA LEU A 61 26.81 26.99 9.72
C LEU A 61 26.09 28.14 9.04
N PHE A 62 24.90 27.92 8.50
CA PHE A 62 24.12 28.96 7.85
C PHE A 62 23.73 30.07 8.85
N LEU A 63 23.31 29.70 10.06
CA LEU A 63 23.01 30.67 11.12
C LEU A 63 24.25 31.51 11.50
N ARG A 64 25.44 30.89 11.55
CA ARG A 64 26.70 31.60 11.76
C ARG A 64 27.04 32.53 10.59
N CYS A 65 26.95 32.06 9.35
CA CYS A 65 27.15 32.88 8.15
C CYS A 65 26.18 34.07 8.10
N TYR A 66 24.91 33.86 8.43
CA TYR A 66 23.92 34.93 8.52
C TYR A 66 24.22 35.92 9.64
N SER A 67 24.75 35.46 10.78
CA SER A 67 25.18 36.37 11.85
C SER A 67 26.36 37.25 11.43
N ILE A 68 27.30 36.72 10.64
CA ILE A 68 28.43 37.46 10.08
C ILE A 68 27.94 38.45 9.02
N TYR A 69 27.08 38.00 8.10
CA TYR A 69 26.40 38.84 7.11
C TYR A 69 25.69 40.02 7.78
N ARG A 70 24.93 39.75 8.85
CA ARG A 70 24.21 40.78 9.59
C ARG A 70 25.15 41.82 10.20
N ARG A 71 26.27 41.39 10.77
CA ARG A 71 27.30 42.28 11.34
C ARG A 71 27.98 43.12 10.26
N PHE A 72 28.32 42.52 9.12
CA PHE A 72 28.96 43.22 8.01
C PHE A 72 28.07 44.33 7.43
N TRP A 73 26.82 44.01 7.09
CA TRP A 73 25.89 44.97 6.48
C TRP A 73 25.38 46.03 7.45
N TRP A 74 25.44 45.81 8.76
CA TRP A 74 25.11 46.84 9.75
C TRP A 74 26.05 48.06 9.67
N HIS A 75 27.29 47.87 9.20
CA HIS A 75 28.29 48.94 9.08
C HIS A 75 28.19 49.73 7.77
N VAL A 76 27.33 49.34 6.83
CA VAL A 76 27.17 50.02 5.53
C VAL A 76 25.96 50.96 5.58
N PRO A 77 26.15 52.29 5.62
CA PRO A 77 25.09 53.24 5.99
C PRO A 77 23.93 53.35 4.98
N PHE A 78 24.17 53.18 3.68
CA PHE A 78 23.12 53.38 2.65
C PHE A 78 22.47 52.07 2.19
N PHE A 79 23.27 51.07 1.83
CA PHE A 79 22.76 49.78 1.31
C PHE A 79 22.55 48.71 2.38
N GLY A 80 23.16 48.88 3.55
CA GLY A 80 23.10 47.94 4.66
C GLY A 80 21.68 47.67 5.16
N PRO A 81 20.88 48.70 5.49
CA PRO A 81 19.51 48.50 5.98
C PRO A 81 18.62 47.74 4.99
N ILE A 82 18.70 48.08 3.70
CA ILE A 82 17.92 47.45 2.62
C ILE A 82 18.27 45.96 2.49
N LEU A 83 19.57 45.63 2.48
CA LEU A 83 20.04 44.25 2.36
C LEU A 83 19.76 43.41 3.62
N LEU A 84 19.83 44.02 4.80
CA LEU A 84 19.43 43.39 6.06
C LEU A 84 17.94 43.07 6.09
N GLU A 85 17.09 44.02 5.66
CA GLU A 85 15.65 43.84 5.55
C GLU A 85 15.34 42.73 4.54
N ALA A 86 15.91 42.78 3.34
CA ALA A 86 15.77 41.75 2.32
C ALA A 86 16.22 40.36 2.82
N GLY A 87 17.38 40.27 3.48
CA GLY A 87 17.88 39.01 4.04
C GLY A 87 16.98 38.44 5.14
N SER A 88 16.47 39.30 6.03
CA SER A 88 15.52 38.90 7.08
C SER A 88 14.15 38.49 6.50
N TYR A 89 13.70 39.18 5.45
CA TYR A 89 12.49 38.86 4.71
C TYR A 89 12.62 37.51 4.02
N CYS A 90 13.73 37.23 3.33
CA CYS A 90 14.00 35.92 2.72
C CYS A 90 13.98 34.80 3.76
N LEU A 91 14.67 34.99 4.90
CA LEU A 91 14.74 33.99 5.97
C LEU A 91 13.40 33.67 6.61
N THR A 92 12.57 34.68 6.80
CA THR A 92 11.23 34.50 7.37
C THR A 92 10.22 34.01 6.33
N SER A 93 10.40 34.37 5.06
CA SER A 93 9.53 33.97 3.95
C SER A 93 9.72 32.52 3.55
N ILE A 94 10.91 31.95 3.72
CA ILE A 94 11.14 30.55 3.38
C ILE A 94 10.20 29.60 4.15
N PRO A 95 10.22 29.55 5.50
CA PRO A 95 9.35 28.64 6.25
C PRO A 95 7.87 29.05 6.19
N ARG A 96 7.56 30.34 6.03
CA ARG A 96 6.17 30.86 6.05
C ARG A 96 5.45 30.78 4.72
N VAL A 97 6.16 30.95 3.60
CA VAL A 97 5.55 31.10 2.27
C VAL A 97 6.09 30.06 1.31
N ILE A 98 7.41 29.97 1.14
CA ILE A 98 8.02 29.10 0.11
C ILE A 98 7.77 27.63 0.44
N ASN A 99 8.05 27.20 1.67
CA ASN A 99 7.88 25.81 2.10
C ASN A 99 6.43 25.31 1.98
N PRO A 100 5.39 26.00 2.50
CA PRO A 100 4.01 25.57 2.32
C PRO A 100 3.57 25.62 0.86
N THR A 101 4.03 26.61 0.08
CA THR A 101 3.70 26.69 -1.36
C THR A 101 4.30 25.51 -2.14
N LEU A 102 5.56 25.16 -1.89
CA LEU A 102 6.20 23.98 -2.50
C LEU A 102 5.50 22.69 -2.09
N SER A 103 5.14 22.55 -0.81
CA SER A 103 4.38 21.39 -0.32
C SER A 103 3.07 21.23 -1.08
N LEU A 104 2.35 22.33 -1.27
CA LEU A 104 1.07 22.31 -1.95
C LEU A 104 1.25 22.00 -3.44
N ILE A 105 2.26 22.56 -4.11
CA ILE A 105 2.56 22.21 -5.51
C ILE A 105 2.84 20.71 -5.65
N CYS A 106 3.58 20.11 -4.71
CA CYS A 106 3.78 18.66 -4.69
C CYS A 106 2.45 17.91 -4.58
N GLU A 107 1.55 18.31 -3.68
CA GLU A 107 0.23 17.67 -3.53
C GLU A 107 -0.63 17.79 -4.80
N ILE A 108 -0.59 18.93 -5.51
CA ILE A 108 -1.27 19.10 -6.80
C ILE A 108 -0.70 18.13 -7.83
N ILE A 109 0.62 18.04 -7.93
CA ILE A 109 1.30 17.12 -8.86
C ILE A 109 0.90 15.68 -8.55
N GLU A 110 0.84 15.30 -7.27
CA GLU A 110 0.38 13.99 -6.82
C GLU A 110 -1.05 13.71 -7.31
N ILE A 111 -2.00 14.60 -7.06
CA ILE A 111 -3.40 14.41 -7.49
C ILE A 111 -3.51 14.32 -9.02
N ILE A 112 -2.83 15.22 -9.75
CA ILE A 112 -2.86 15.22 -11.23
C ILE A 112 -2.25 13.92 -11.78
N PHE A 113 -1.16 13.46 -11.18
CA PHE A 113 -0.54 12.18 -11.54
C PHE A 113 -1.50 11.02 -11.30
N GLN A 114 -2.15 10.97 -10.14
CA GLN A 114 -3.11 9.92 -9.80
C GLN A 114 -4.27 9.87 -10.79
N ILE A 115 -4.86 11.02 -11.12
CA ILE A 115 -5.90 11.13 -12.15
C ILE A 115 -5.37 10.65 -13.50
N HIS A 116 -4.19 11.13 -13.91
CA HIS A 116 -3.64 10.79 -15.22
C HIS A 116 -3.35 9.30 -15.39
N VAL A 117 -2.68 8.68 -14.42
CA VAL A 117 -2.34 7.25 -14.47
C VAL A 117 -3.60 6.41 -14.42
N THR A 118 -4.58 6.82 -13.60
CA THR A 118 -5.87 6.13 -13.52
C THR A 118 -6.63 6.19 -14.83
N GLU A 119 -6.69 7.34 -15.50
CA GLU A 119 -7.28 7.49 -16.83
C GLU A 119 -6.57 6.63 -17.87
N LEU A 120 -5.23 6.56 -17.82
CA LEU A 120 -4.44 5.73 -18.75
C LEU A 120 -4.67 4.23 -18.56
N MET A 121 -4.86 3.77 -17.32
CA MET A 121 -4.91 2.35 -16.97
C MET A 121 -6.33 1.78 -16.93
N PHE A 122 -7.32 2.58 -16.53
CA PHE A 122 -8.71 2.17 -16.25
C PHE A 122 -9.76 3.13 -16.83
N GLY A 123 -9.36 4.04 -17.73
CA GLY A 123 -10.28 4.99 -18.35
C GLY A 123 -11.38 4.31 -19.18
N HIS A 124 -12.50 5.01 -19.36
CA HIS A 124 -13.66 4.51 -20.11
C HIS A 124 -13.36 4.15 -21.57
N GLU A 125 -12.33 4.75 -22.16
CA GLU A 125 -11.90 4.49 -23.53
C GLU A 125 -11.13 3.18 -23.67
N LYS A 126 -10.81 2.52 -22.55
CA LYS A 126 -9.99 1.31 -22.54
C LYS A 126 -10.84 0.05 -22.53
N GLU A 127 -10.89 -0.62 -23.67
CA GLU A 127 -11.70 -1.84 -23.85
C GLU A 127 -10.97 -3.11 -23.41
N SER A 128 -9.62 -3.11 -23.41
CA SER A 128 -8.81 -4.27 -23.03
C SER A 128 -8.82 -4.59 -21.54
N VAL A 129 -9.28 -3.67 -20.68
CA VAL A 129 -9.35 -3.86 -19.23
C VAL A 129 -10.74 -3.52 -18.75
N ARG A 130 -11.47 -4.53 -18.25
CA ARG A 130 -12.84 -4.35 -17.72
C ARG A 130 -12.86 -4.65 -16.23
N ILE A 131 -13.41 -3.73 -15.44
CA ILE A 131 -13.63 -3.92 -14.00
C ILE A 131 -15.05 -4.47 -13.82
N VAL A 132 -15.16 -5.64 -13.19
CA VAL A 132 -16.43 -6.30 -12.86
C VAL A 132 -16.55 -6.34 -11.34
N TYR A 133 -17.71 -5.94 -10.81
CA TYR A 133 -17.97 -5.97 -9.37
C TYR A 133 -18.72 -7.24 -8.99
N GLY A 134 -18.41 -7.79 -7.81
CA GLY A 134 -19.17 -8.88 -7.22
C GLY A 134 -20.62 -8.50 -6.89
N GLU A 135 -21.49 -9.50 -6.75
CA GLU A 135 -22.93 -9.34 -6.49
C GLU A 135 -23.22 -8.58 -5.18
N ASP A 136 -22.44 -8.83 -4.12
CA ASP A 136 -22.61 -8.25 -2.77
C ASP A 136 -21.60 -7.12 -2.47
N CYS A 137 -21.16 -6.40 -3.50
CA CYS A 137 -20.14 -5.37 -3.34
C CYS A 137 -20.66 -4.17 -2.51
N ALA A 138 -20.05 -3.91 -1.36
CA ALA A 138 -20.38 -2.77 -0.52
C ALA A 138 -19.95 -1.44 -1.16
N GLU A 139 -20.76 -0.39 -0.95
CA GLU A 139 -20.36 0.96 -1.32
C GLU A 139 -19.29 1.48 -0.35
N VAL A 140 -18.24 2.11 -0.89
CA VAL A 140 -17.18 2.70 -0.10
C VAL A 140 -17.56 4.13 0.27
N ASP A 141 -17.86 4.34 1.55
CA ASP A 141 -18.07 5.67 2.10
C ASP A 141 -16.84 6.12 2.90
N LEU A 142 -16.18 7.17 2.41
CA LEU A 142 -14.95 7.72 2.98
C LEU A 142 -15.15 9.11 3.58
N PHE A 143 -16.30 9.73 3.35
CA PHE A 143 -16.57 11.12 3.70
C PHE A 143 -17.70 11.19 4.71
N ASP A 144 -17.54 12.01 5.73
CA ASP A 144 -18.58 12.26 6.71
C ASP A 144 -19.72 13.10 6.08
N GLU A 145 -20.84 13.28 6.80
CA GLU A 145 -21.99 14.09 6.36
C GLU A 145 -21.60 15.54 6.00
N GLU A 146 -20.55 16.06 6.64
CA GLU A 146 -19.95 17.38 6.39
C GLU A 146 -18.96 17.41 5.21
N ASN A 147 -18.86 16.32 4.44
CA ASN A 147 -17.93 16.16 3.32
C ASN A 147 -16.46 16.40 3.73
N GLN A 148 -16.09 15.84 4.88
CA GLN A 148 -14.72 15.77 5.38
C GLN A 148 -14.24 14.33 5.28
N LEU A 149 -13.02 14.13 4.80
CA LEU A 149 -12.42 12.80 4.73
C LEU A 149 -12.33 12.21 6.14
N MET A 150 -12.74 10.95 6.30
CA MET A 150 -12.58 10.18 7.54
C MET A 150 -11.32 9.32 7.45
N THR A 151 -10.65 9.13 8.60
CA THR A 151 -9.56 8.19 8.72
C THR A 151 -10.09 6.77 8.59
N THR A 152 -9.71 6.11 7.51
CA THR A 152 -10.28 4.83 7.09
C THR A 152 -9.17 3.81 6.88
N LEU A 153 -9.34 2.59 7.37
CA LEU A 153 -8.46 1.47 7.06
C LEU A 153 -9.09 0.61 5.96
N VAL A 154 -8.29 0.30 4.94
CA VAL A 154 -8.65 -0.57 3.82
C VAL A 154 -7.66 -1.72 3.78
N LEU A 155 -8.17 -2.93 3.82
CA LEU A 155 -7.40 -4.16 3.63
C LEU A 155 -7.56 -4.63 2.18
N SER A 156 -6.51 -5.19 1.60
CA SER A 156 -6.60 -5.78 0.26
C SER A 156 -5.64 -6.96 0.13
N ASN A 157 -5.98 -7.89 -0.76
CA ASN A 157 -4.99 -8.79 -1.32
C ASN A 157 -4.01 -8.05 -2.22
N HIS A 158 -2.79 -8.56 -2.28
CA HIS A 158 -1.73 -8.05 -3.15
C HIS A 158 -1.22 -9.13 -4.11
N ARG A 159 -1.20 -8.78 -5.39
CA ARG A 159 -0.73 -9.59 -6.50
C ARG A 159 0.17 -8.83 -7.47
N SER A 160 -0.02 -7.52 -7.63
CA SER A 160 0.73 -6.73 -8.60
C SER A 160 0.87 -5.27 -8.19
N LEU A 161 1.90 -4.59 -8.71
CA LEU A 161 2.03 -3.14 -8.61
C LEU A 161 0.80 -2.39 -9.18
N VAL A 162 0.02 -3.04 -10.05
CA VAL A 162 -1.26 -2.51 -10.55
C VAL A 162 -2.29 -2.32 -9.42
N ASP A 163 -2.22 -3.09 -8.32
CA ASP A 163 -3.15 -3.01 -7.19
C ASP A 163 -3.15 -1.63 -6.54
N TYR A 164 -1.96 -1.03 -6.38
CA TYR A 164 -1.81 0.32 -5.82
C TYR A 164 -2.62 1.34 -6.64
N LEU A 165 -2.59 1.23 -7.97
CA LEU A 165 -3.31 2.12 -8.88
C LEU A 165 -4.80 1.78 -8.94
N LEU A 166 -5.15 0.49 -8.92
CA LEU A 166 -6.53 0.03 -8.94
C LEU A 166 -7.28 0.44 -7.68
N ILE A 167 -6.72 0.20 -6.50
CA ILE A 167 -7.35 0.57 -5.22
C ILE A 167 -7.56 2.09 -5.18
N GLN A 168 -6.56 2.86 -5.62
CA GLN A 168 -6.70 4.30 -5.75
C GLN A 168 -7.85 4.68 -6.69
N HIS A 169 -7.96 4.05 -7.87
CA HIS A 169 -9.09 4.25 -8.78
C HIS A 169 -10.45 3.92 -8.13
N LEU A 170 -10.54 2.77 -7.46
CA LEU A 170 -11.76 2.29 -6.82
C LEU A 170 -12.23 3.24 -5.71
N LEU A 171 -11.32 3.66 -4.84
CA LEU A 171 -11.62 4.59 -3.75
C LEU A 171 -12.01 5.98 -4.29
N MET A 172 -11.36 6.46 -5.37
CA MET A 172 -11.73 7.73 -6.01
C MET A 172 -13.14 7.67 -6.63
N LYS A 173 -13.50 6.54 -7.22
CA LYS A 173 -14.82 6.30 -7.83
C LYS A 173 -15.92 6.11 -6.78
N GLY A 174 -15.61 5.36 -5.71
CA GLY A 174 -16.53 5.06 -4.61
C GLY A 174 -16.96 6.30 -3.82
N ALA A 175 -16.07 7.31 -3.73
CA ALA A 175 -16.32 8.56 -3.02
C ALA A 175 -17.53 9.38 -3.49
N LYS A 176 -18.26 9.01 -4.57
CA LYS A 176 -19.50 9.58 -5.15
C LYS A 176 -19.59 11.12 -5.33
N GLN A 177 -18.64 11.91 -4.86
CA GLN A 177 -18.51 13.36 -4.95
C GLN A 177 -17.30 13.81 -5.77
N HIS A 178 -16.42 12.87 -6.15
CA HIS A 178 -15.39 13.07 -7.17
C HIS A 178 -15.82 12.55 -8.53
N THR A 179 -17.13 12.64 -8.84
CA THR A 179 -17.60 12.61 -10.21
C THR A 179 -16.81 13.66 -11.00
N THR A 180 -15.91 13.18 -11.86
CA THR A 180 -15.17 13.96 -12.86
C THR A 180 -14.27 15.08 -12.33
N LEU A 181 -13.36 14.81 -11.39
CA LEU A 181 -12.23 15.73 -11.23
C LEU A 181 -11.38 15.68 -12.50
N ARG A 182 -11.64 16.59 -13.45
CA ARG A 182 -10.73 16.78 -14.57
C ARG A 182 -9.50 17.50 -14.03
N LYS A 183 -8.35 17.27 -14.66
CA LYS A 183 -7.08 17.96 -14.33
C LYS A 183 -7.25 19.49 -14.24
N LYS A 184 -8.12 20.06 -15.08
CA LYS A 184 -8.46 21.49 -15.11
C LYS A 184 -9.18 21.97 -13.85
N ASP A 185 -10.07 21.15 -13.29
CA ASP A 185 -10.89 21.51 -12.14
C ASP A 185 -10.04 21.51 -10.85
N VAL A 186 -9.07 20.60 -10.75
CA VAL A 186 -8.08 20.59 -9.65
C VAL A 186 -7.28 21.90 -9.63
N ILE A 187 -6.79 22.33 -10.80
CA ILE A 187 -6.02 23.57 -10.95
C ILE A 187 -6.91 24.78 -10.63
N TYR A 188 -8.13 24.82 -11.16
CA TYR A 188 -9.09 25.90 -10.91
C TYR A 188 -9.47 26.03 -9.43
N ASN A 189 -9.83 24.92 -8.79
CA ASN A 189 -10.20 24.88 -7.37
C ASN A 189 -9.05 25.30 -6.47
N TYR A 190 -7.81 24.93 -6.83
CA TYR A 190 -6.63 25.41 -6.14
C TYR A 190 -6.50 26.94 -6.22
N PHE A 191 -6.48 27.50 -7.43
CA PHE A 191 -6.24 28.93 -7.61
C PHE A 191 -7.36 29.80 -7.03
N LYS A 192 -8.61 29.30 -7.03
CA LYS A 192 -9.78 30.06 -6.58
C LYS A 192 -10.09 29.90 -5.09
N GLN A 193 -9.99 28.69 -4.56
CA GLN A 193 -10.48 28.38 -3.20
C GLN A 193 -9.34 28.05 -2.23
N ARG A 194 -8.12 27.76 -2.71
CA ARG A 194 -7.00 27.23 -1.90
C ARG A 194 -7.35 25.99 -1.06
N ILE A 195 -8.45 25.32 -1.39
CA ILE A 195 -8.89 24.09 -0.76
C ILE A 195 -8.56 22.96 -1.73
N LEU A 196 -7.63 22.10 -1.34
CA LEU A 196 -7.30 20.89 -2.07
C LEU A 196 -8.12 19.73 -1.48
N LYS A 197 -9.34 19.53 -1.98
CA LYS A 197 -10.10 18.31 -1.70
C LYS A 197 -9.56 17.20 -2.60
N GLY A 198 -8.48 16.56 -2.16
CA GLY A 198 -7.93 15.37 -2.80
C GLY A 198 -7.96 14.22 -1.80
N MET A 199 -8.35 13.04 -2.26
CA MET A 199 -8.25 11.84 -1.44
C MET A 199 -6.77 11.48 -1.23
N GLN A 200 -6.33 11.48 0.03
CA GLN A 200 -4.98 11.06 0.40
C GLN A 200 -4.99 9.57 0.73
N VAL A 201 -4.84 8.72 -0.31
CA VAL A 201 -4.62 7.29 -0.14
C VAL A 201 -3.16 7.04 0.17
N GLN A 202 -2.90 6.25 1.22
CA GLN A 202 -1.55 5.92 1.65
C GLN A 202 -1.40 4.44 1.88
N PHE A 203 -0.33 3.87 1.32
CA PHE A 203 -0.08 2.44 1.33
C PHE A 203 0.95 2.09 2.40
N LEU A 204 0.61 1.13 3.25
CA LEU A 204 1.51 0.53 4.24
C LEU A 204 2.21 -0.67 3.59
N SER A 205 3.38 -0.43 3.02
CA SER A 205 4.11 -1.45 2.24
C SER A 205 5.63 -1.24 2.30
N TRP A 206 6.40 -2.33 2.17
CA TRP A 206 7.88 -2.29 2.08
C TRP A 206 8.54 -1.51 3.23
N GLY A 207 7.98 -1.61 4.45
CA GLY A 207 8.49 -0.91 5.64
C GLY A 207 8.25 0.60 5.67
N GLN A 208 7.43 1.15 4.76
CA GLN A 208 7.14 2.60 4.69
C GLN A 208 5.65 2.91 4.48
N ILE A 209 5.29 4.15 4.81
CA ILE A 209 3.99 4.75 4.49
C ILE A 209 4.17 5.53 3.18
N VAL A 210 3.53 5.05 2.11
CA VAL A 210 3.76 5.53 0.75
C VAL A 210 2.49 6.17 0.21
N LYS A 211 2.53 7.48 -0.02
CA LYS A 211 1.46 8.24 -0.68
C LYS A 211 1.66 8.32 -2.21
N PHE A 212 2.92 8.38 -2.63
CA PHE A 212 3.32 8.58 -4.02
C PHE A 212 4.55 7.73 -4.34
N PRO A 213 4.63 7.09 -5.51
CA PRO A 213 5.75 6.25 -5.90
C PRO A 213 6.99 7.09 -6.19
N THR A 214 7.69 7.51 -5.15
CA THR A 214 8.96 8.25 -5.27
C THR A 214 10.09 7.33 -5.71
N LEU A 215 11.18 7.89 -6.23
CA LEU A 215 12.39 7.12 -6.55
C LEU A 215 12.97 6.43 -5.32
N LEU A 216 12.83 7.04 -4.14
CA LEU A 216 13.22 6.44 -2.86
C LEU A 216 12.39 5.18 -2.56
N PHE A 217 11.08 5.24 -2.81
CA PHE A 217 10.23 4.06 -2.70
C PHE A 217 10.71 2.96 -3.66
N GLY A 218 11.01 3.29 -4.92
CA GLY A 218 11.58 2.32 -5.87
C GLY A 218 12.87 1.66 -5.36
N PHE A 219 13.77 2.42 -4.73
CA PHE A 219 14.98 1.87 -4.10
C PHE A 219 14.65 0.94 -2.92
N ASN A 220 13.62 1.26 -2.13
CA ASN A 220 13.19 0.42 -1.02
C ASN A 220 12.53 -0.87 -1.48
N VAL A 221 11.75 -0.85 -2.56
CA VAL A 221 11.20 -2.06 -3.18
C VAL A 221 12.31 -3.02 -3.63
N ILE A 222 13.46 -2.50 -4.05
CA ILE A 222 14.60 -3.31 -4.50
C ILE A 222 15.35 -3.93 -3.31
N ASN A 223 15.51 -3.17 -2.22
CA ASN A 223 16.40 -3.54 -1.12
C ASN A 223 15.72 -4.15 0.09
N SER A 224 14.45 -3.82 0.31
CA SER A 224 13.67 -4.31 1.45
C SER A 224 12.84 -5.51 1.02
N ASP A 225 12.54 -6.41 1.95
CA ASP A 225 11.48 -7.39 1.76
C ASP A 225 10.12 -6.68 1.88
N GLU A 226 9.14 -7.13 1.11
CA GLU A 226 7.76 -6.63 1.20
C GLU A 226 7.17 -6.87 2.61
N ASN A 227 7.69 -7.89 3.30
CA ASN A 227 7.37 -8.21 4.70
C ASN A 227 7.97 -7.25 5.73
N CYS A 228 8.71 -6.21 5.29
CA CYS A 228 9.29 -5.24 6.20
C CYS A 228 8.18 -4.49 6.97
N PHE A 229 8.33 -4.47 8.29
CA PHE A 229 7.33 -3.93 9.22
C PHE A 229 7.43 -2.39 9.31
N VAL A 230 6.29 -1.71 9.42
CA VAL A 230 6.22 -0.25 9.61
C VAL A 230 6.15 0.08 11.11
N PRO A 231 7.11 0.81 11.69
CA PRO A 231 7.13 1.14 13.12
C PRO A 231 5.85 1.82 13.63
N SER A 232 5.47 1.50 14.88
CA SER A 232 4.28 2.07 15.53
C SER A 232 4.36 3.59 15.71
N ASP A 233 5.56 4.13 15.93
CA ASP A 233 5.78 5.56 16.17
C ASP A 233 5.54 6.38 14.91
N ASP A 234 5.94 5.83 13.76
CA ASP A 234 5.70 6.43 12.46
C ASP A 234 4.20 6.43 12.14
N LEU A 235 3.50 5.31 12.40
CA LEU A 235 2.05 5.20 12.26
C LEU A 235 1.30 6.16 13.18
N GLU A 236 1.72 6.29 14.43
CA GLU A 236 1.07 7.16 15.42
C GLU A 236 1.27 8.65 15.09
N THR A 237 2.47 9.03 14.69
CA THR A 237 2.78 10.41 14.25
C THR A 237 1.96 10.76 13.01
N PHE A 238 1.84 9.80 12.12
CA PHE A 238 1.12 9.91 10.87
C PHE A 238 -0.41 10.06 11.07
N LEU A 239 -1.02 9.17 11.86
CA LEU A 239 -2.46 9.20 12.17
C LEU A 239 -2.88 10.48 12.90
N LYS A 240 -2.00 11.08 13.70
CA LYS A 240 -2.26 12.34 14.41
C LYS A 240 -2.24 13.59 13.52
N SER A 241 -1.74 13.49 12.29
CA SER A 241 -1.50 14.66 11.43
C SER A 241 -2.77 15.17 10.74
N THR A 242 -3.52 14.30 10.04
CA THR A 242 -4.72 14.62 9.25
C THR A 242 -5.57 13.37 9.01
N ASN A 243 -6.84 13.53 8.64
CA ASN A 243 -7.69 12.39 8.27
C ASN A 243 -7.30 11.83 6.90
N GLN A 244 -7.06 10.52 6.80
CA GLN A 244 -6.49 9.89 5.62
C GLN A 244 -6.98 8.45 5.41
N CYS A 245 -6.93 7.96 4.17
CA CYS A 245 -7.28 6.59 3.85
C CYS A 245 -6.01 5.73 3.79
N MET A 246 -5.89 4.76 4.69
CA MET A 246 -4.75 3.86 4.78
C MET A 246 -5.08 2.52 4.16
N VAL A 247 -4.26 2.08 3.21
CA VAL A 247 -4.37 0.78 2.56
C VAL A 247 -3.26 -0.11 3.07
N HIS A 248 -3.61 -1.28 3.58
CA HIS A 248 -2.67 -2.30 3.99
C HIS A 248 -2.88 -3.57 3.16
N PHE A 249 -1.75 -4.18 2.78
CA PHE A 249 -1.71 -5.49 2.15
C PHE A 249 -1.25 -6.53 3.16
N PRO A 250 -2.16 -7.00 4.05
CA PRO A 250 -1.80 -8.07 4.96
C PRO A 250 -1.60 -9.39 4.20
N GLU A 251 -2.22 -9.50 3.01
CA GLU A 251 -2.38 -10.68 2.12
C GLU A 251 -1.39 -10.65 0.96
N THR A 252 -0.68 -11.75 0.75
CA THR A 252 0.07 -12.00 -0.49
C THR A 252 -0.44 -13.25 -1.20
N ASN A 253 -0.73 -13.12 -2.49
CA ASN A 253 -1.16 -14.25 -3.31
C ASN A 253 0.04 -15.16 -3.66
N ILE A 254 -0.22 -16.45 -3.87
CA ILE A 254 0.77 -17.38 -4.40
C ILE A 254 0.91 -17.14 -5.90
N LEU A 255 2.06 -16.60 -6.32
CA LEU A 255 2.27 -16.14 -7.70
C LEU A 255 2.76 -17.23 -8.65
N THR A 256 3.44 -18.27 -8.16
CA THR A 256 4.09 -19.25 -9.02
C THR A 256 3.70 -20.68 -8.67
N THR A 257 3.77 -21.56 -9.67
CA THR A 257 3.47 -22.99 -9.49
C THR A 257 4.45 -23.63 -8.52
N GLU A 258 5.70 -23.15 -8.44
CA GLU A 258 6.67 -23.65 -7.46
C GLU A 258 6.27 -23.25 -6.03
N LEU A 259 5.88 -21.99 -5.81
CA LEU A 259 5.39 -21.54 -4.50
C LEU A 259 4.09 -22.26 -4.12
N PHE A 260 3.22 -22.54 -5.09
CA PHE A 260 2.02 -23.34 -4.88
C PHE A 260 2.35 -24.77 -4.47
N LEU A 261 3.30 -25.43 -5.13
CA LEU A 261 3.75 -26.77 -4.77
C LEU A 261 4.42 -26.82 -3.40
N VAL A 262 5.23 -25.81 -3.08
CA VAL A 262 5.86 -25.65 -1.76
C VAL A 262 4.80 -25.44 -0.69
N GLN A 263 3.84 -24.54 -0.91
CA GLN A 263 2.74 -24.30 0.03
C GLN A 263 1.89 -25.56 0.21
N ARG A 264 1.57 -26.28 -0.86
CA ARG A 264 0.82 -27.54 -0.81
C ARG A 264 1.58 -28.61 -0.02
N SER A 265 2.90 -28.68 -0.18
CA SER A 265 3.77 -29.54 0.62
C SER A 265 3.74 -29.15 2.11
N ILE A 266 3.82 -27.86 2.43
CA ILE A 266 3.71 -27.34 3.81
C ILE A 266 2.31 -27.64 4.40
N ASN A 267 1.25 -27.42 3.64
CA ASN A 267 -0.13 -27.72 4.02
C ASN A 267 -0.37 -29.23 4.24
N SER A 268 0.37 -30.08 3.53
CA SER A 268 0.29 -31.54 3.70
C SER A 268 1.03 -32.02 4.95
N SER A 269 2.13 -31.36 5.32
CA SER A 269 2.99 -31.75 6.44
C SER A 269 2.54 -31.21 7.80
N LYS A 270 1.82 -30.08 7.84
CA LYS A 270 1.30 -29.49 9.09
C LYS A 270 -0.22 -29.71 9.21
N THR A 271 -0.63 -30.58 10.14
CA THR A 271 -2.04 -30.87 10.44
C THR A 271 -2.78 -29.75 11.16
N PHE A 272 -2.07 -28.89 11.90
CA PHE A 272 -2.68 -27.84 12.75
C PHE A 272 -2.59 -26.42 12.18
N ALA A 273 -1.96 -26.23 11.02
CA ALA A 273 -1.92 -24.94 10.35
C ALA A 273 -3.17 -24.75 9.49
N VAL A 274 -3.68 -23.53 9.41
CA VAL A 274 -4.72 -23.17 8.43
C VAL A 274 -4.15 -23.40 7.04
N LYS A 275 -4.88 -24.17 6.21
CA LYS A 275 -4.46 -24.50 4.85
C LYS A 275 -5.08 -23.49 3.89
N TYR A 276 -4.23 -22.66 3.30
CA TYR A 276 -4.60 -21.75 2.22
C TYR A 276 -4.21 -22.36 0.87
N ASN A 277 -5.09 -22.29 -0.13
CA ASN A 277 -4.82 -22.85 -1.44
C ASN A 277 -4.26 -21.81 -2.42
N ASN A 278 -4.76 -20.57 -2.41
CA ASN A 278 -4.32 -19.52 -3.34
C ASN A 278 -3.52 -18.40 -2.66
N LEU A 279 -3.45 -18.37 -1.33
CA LEU A 279 -2.86 -17.29 -0.52
C LEU A 279 -1.67 -17.79 0.33
N LEU A 280 -0.70 -16.91 0.59
CA LEU A 280 0.37 -17.11 1.57
C LEU A 280 -0.09 -16.70 2.98
N ASN A 281 0.69 -17.04 4.02
CA ASN A 281 0.34 -16.74 5.42
C ASN A 281 0.28 -15.24 5.76
N PRO A 282 -0.56 -14.83 6.75
CA PRO A 282 -0.76 -13.43 7.06
C PRO A 282 0.38 -12.62 7.64
N ARG A 283 0.45 -11.35 7.20
CA ARG A 283 1.29 -10.31 7.79
C ARG A 283 0.59 -9.68 8.99
N PHE A 284 0.64 -10.38 10.12
CA PHE A 284 -0.06 -9.96 11.33
C PHE A 284 0.51 -8.69 11.97
N LYS A 285 1.84 -8.51 12.02
CA LYS A 285 2.47 -7.47 12.84
C LYS A 285 2.08 -6.05 12.43
N THR A 286 2.10 -5.75 11.13
CA THR A 286 1.73 -4.41 10.62
C THR A 286 0.24 -4.15 10.82
N PHE A 287 -0.60 -5.16 10.61
CA PHE A 287 -2.03 -5.07 10.86
C PHE A 287 -2.35 -4.80 12.34
N VAL A 288 -1.82 -5.61 13.27
CA VAL A 288 -2.05 -5.44 14.71
C VAL A 288 -1.62 -4.05 15.18
N ASN A 289 -0.44 -3.59 14.75
CA ASN A 289 0.07 -2.27 15.09
C ASN A 289 -0.77 -1.14 14.49
N ALA A 290 -1.29 -1.29 13.27
CA ALA A 290 -2.21 -0.32 12.70
C ALA A 290 -3.49 -0.22 13.54
N ILE A 291 -4.12 -1.34 13.90
CA ILE A 291 -5.34 -1.33 14.72
C ILE A 291 -5.05 -0.78 16.14
N ASP A 292 -3.89 -1.07 16.73
CA ASP A 292 -3.45 -0.48 17.99
C ASP A 292 -3.40 1.05 17.92
N CYS A 293 -2.80 1.60 16.86
CA CYS A 293 -2.74 3.04 16.66
C CYS A 293 -4.13 3.66 16.43
N PHE A 294 -5.03 2.99 15.70
CA PHE A 294 -6.42 3.45 15.54
C PHE A 294 -7.18 3.42 16.87
N ALA A 295 -6.96 2.42 17.73
CA ALA A 295 -7.59 2.33 19.04
C ALA A 295 -7.11 3.43 19.99
N LYS A 296 -5.81 3.76 19.95
CA LYS A 296 -5.25 4.91 20.67
C LYS A 296 -5.88 6.24 20.21
N CYS A 297 -6.11 6.40 18.91
CA CYS A 297 -6.73 7.61 18.35
C CYS A 297 -8.21 7.78 18.71
N THR A 298 -8.94 6.68 18.92
CA THR A 298 -10.35 6.68 19.37
C THR A 298 -10.51 6.74 20.90
N GLU A 299 -9.41 6.72 21.66
CA GLU A 299 -9.41 6.58 23.13
C GLU A 299 -10.15 5.31 23.63
N ILE A 300 -10.32 4.30 22.78
CA ILE A 300 -10.93 3.02 23.19
C ILE A 300 -9.88 2.24 24.00
N PRO A 301 -10.17 1.88 25.26
CA PRO A 301 -9.23 1.11 26.07
C PRO A 301 -9.12 -0.30 25.51
N ARG A 302 -8.04 -0.58 24.77
CA ARG A 302 -7.62 -1.96 24.55
C ARG A 302 -7.28 -2.57 25.89
N LEU A 303 -7.84 -3.75 26.18
CA LEU A 303 -7.42 -4.53 27.33
C LEU A 303 -5.90 -4.77 27.19
N PRO A 304 -5.06 -4.19 28.05
CA PRO A 304 -3.62 -4.22 27.86
C PRO A 304 -3.15 -5.67 27.86
N HIS A 305 -2.24 -5.98 26.94
CA HIS A 305 -1.49 -7.21 26.96
C HIS A 305 -0.72 -7.25 28.29
N ILE A 306 -1.20 -8.00 29.28
CA ILE A 306 -0.57 -8.04 30.60
C ILE A 306 0.80 -8.72 30.44
N PRO A 307 1.93 -7.98 30.52
CA PRO A 307 3.26 -8.54 30.24
C PRO A 307 3.61 -9.67 31.22
N ILE A 308 3.08 -9.60 32.44
CA ILE A 308 3.21 -10.59 33.50
C ILE A 308 2.67 -11.95 33.06
N VAL A 309 1.56 -12.01 32.32
CA VAL A 309 0.95 -13.28 31.87
C VAL A 309 1.79 -13.95 30.78
N THR A 310 2.42 -13.16 29.91
CA THR A 310 3.34 -13.67 28.88
C THR A 310 4.69 -14.10 29.43
N GLU A 311 5.25 -13.36 30.40
CA GLU A 311 6.50 -13.75 31.05
C GLU A 311 6.30 -14.98 31.93
N THR A 312 5.19 -15.08 32.67
CA THR A 312 4.85 -16.29 33.41
C THR A 312 4.60 -17.46 32.47
N LYS A 313 3.91 -17.28 31.34
CA LYS A 313 3.79 -18.35 30.32
C LYS A 313 5.13 -18.78 29.74
N LYS A 314 6.02 -17.84 29.42
CA LYS A 314 7.38 -18.14 28.93
C LYS A 314 8.20 -18.86 29.99
N PHE A 315 8.10 -18.45 31.25
CA PHE A 315 8.77 -19.10 32.38
C PHE A 315 8.22 -20.50 32.64
N ILE A 316 6.90 -20.69 32.56
CA ILE A 316 6.24 -21.99 32.70
C ILE A 316 6.62 -22.92 31.53
N ASN A 317 6.59 -22.43 30.29
CA ASN A 317 7.01 -23.20 29.12
C ASN A 317 8.49 -23.58 29.20
N LYS A 318 9.36 -22.63 29.60
CA LYS A 318 10.78 -22.91 29.80
C LYS A 318 11.01 -23.95 30.90
N LYS A 319 10.29 -23.87 32.02
CA LYS A 319 10.33 -24.90 33.07
C LYS A 319 9.78 -26.24 32.61
N LEU A 320 8.74 -26.27 31.78
CA LEU A 320 8.21 -27.48 31.19
C LEU A 320 9.21 -28.11 30.23
N ASP A 321 9.84 -27.32 29.37
CA ASP A 321 10.90 -27.78 28.45
C ASP A 321 12.12 -28.29 29.22
N ASP A 322 12.53 -27.61 30.31
CA ASP A 322 13.60 -28.07 31.21
C ASP A 322 13.21 -29.38 31.94
N ILE A 323 11.93 -29.60 32.26
CA ILE A 323 11.45 -30.86 32.87
C ILE A 323 11.39 -31.98 31.83
N ILE A 324 10.93 -31.68 30.61
CA ILE A 324 10.81 -32.66 29.52
C ILE A 324 12.20 -33.12 29.07
N THR A 325 13.14 -32.19 28.92
CA THR A 325 14.54 -32.48 28.56
C THR A 325 15.28 -33.23 29.67
N ASN A 326 14.99 -32.95 30.95
CA ASN A 326 15.56 -33.73 32.06
C ASN A 326 14.87 -35.09 32.26
N SER A 327 13.65 -35.30 31.75
CA SER A 327 12.94 -36.58 31.82
C SER A 327 13.28 -37.55 30.69
N ASN A 328 13.73 -37.04 29.54
CA ASN A 328 14.13 -37.84 28.39
C ASN A 328 15.65 -37.89 28.28
N GLY A 329 16.26 -38.78 29.07
CA GLY A 329 17.58 -39.31 28.73
C GLY A 329 17.52 -40.05 27.40
N ASP A 330 18.39 -39.67 26.48
CA ASP A 330 18.72 -40.34 25.21
C ASP A 330 17.56 -40.81 24.32
N VAL A 331 16.97 -39.88 23.56
CA VAL A 331 16.44 -40.20 22.23
C VAL A 331 16.83 -39.08 21.25
N GLN A 332 17.83 -39.36 20.40
CA GLN A 332 18.08 -38.61 19.17
C GLN A 332 16.87 -38.73 18.25
N GLN A 333 16.10 -37.65 18.10
CA GLN A 333 15.25 -37.45 16.92
C GLN A 333 15.50 -36.06 16.34
N ASN A 334 15.94 -36.08 15.08
CA ASN A 334 16.14 -34.93 14.22
C ASN A 334 14.81 -34.20 14.00
N ALA A 335 14.47 -33.28 14.90
CA ALA A 335 13.52 -32.23 14.60
C ALA A 335 14.27 -31.11 13.89
N VAL A 336 14.00 -30.92 12.60
CA VAL A 336 14.36 -29.71 11.87
C VAL A 336 13.59 -28.56 12.51
N VAL A 337 14.19 -27.95 13.52
CA VAL A 337 13.73 -26.70 14.13
C VAL A 337 13.91 -25.63 13.05
N THR A 338 12.79 -25.21 12.48
CA THR A 338 12.76 -24.03 11.62
C THR A 338 13.14 -22.85 12.51
N HIS A 339 14.39 -22.41 12.43
CA HIS A 339 14.83 -21.17 13.06
C HIS A 339 14.09 -20.01 12.41
N ILE A 340 12.94 -19.65 12.97
CA ILE A 340 12.42 -18.30 12.84
C ILE A 340 13.41 -17.44 13.61
N ILE A 341 14.28 -16.74 12.88
CA ILE A 341 15.17 -15.72 13.43
C ILE A 341 14.26 -14.59 13.91
N ALA A 342 13.73 -14.73 15.12
CA ALA A 342 13.18 -13.64 15.87
C ALA A 342 14.36 -12.75 16.25
N HIS A 343 14.55 -11.65 15.52
CA HIS A 343 15.43 -10.59 15.97
C HIS A 343 15.04 -10.23 17.41
N SER A 344 15.95 -10.51 18.33
CA SER A 344 15.82 -10.22 19.74
C SER A 344 15.67 -8.71 19.94
N ASP A 345 14.50 -8.31 20.44
CA ASP A 345 14.20 -6.96 20.89
C ASP A 345 15.21 -6.51 21.94
N VAL A 346 16.13 -5.62 21.57
CA VAL A 346 16.82 -4.77 22.54
C VAL A 346 15.93 -3.55 22.75
N LYS A 347 14.98 -3.66 23.68
CA LYS A 347 14.23 -2.51 24.19
C LYS A 347 15.18 -1.65 25.03
N SER A 348 15.68 -0.55 24.46
CA SER A 348 16.26 0.53 25.25
C SER A 348 15.13 1.23 26.00
N ASN A 349 15.04 0.98 27.31
CA ASN A 349 14.26 1.81 28.22
C ASN A 349 14.83 3.23 28.21
N GLN A 350 14.18 4.14 27.49
CA GLN A 350 14.25 5.57 27.77
C GLN A 350 12.84 6.07 28.06
N GLU A 351 12.60 6.35 29.34
CA GLU A 351 11.43 7.07 29.82
C GLU A 351 11.36 8.45 29.13
N SER A 352 10.48 8.58 28.14
CA SER A 352 10.16 9.88 27.56
C SER A 352 9.11 10.58 28.42
N LYS A 353 9.55 11.66 29.08
CA LYS A 353 8.67 12.59 29.82
C LYS A 353 7.60 13.18 28.90
N PRO A 354 6.39 13.47 29.41
CA PRO A 354 5.29 13.95 28.59
C PRO A 354 5.54 15.40 28.18
N HIS A 355 5.98 15.61 26.94
CA HIS A 355 5.95 16.93 26.34
C HIS A 355 4.51 17.27 25.94
N LYS A 356 3.91 18.22 26.68
CA LYS A 356 2.63 18.85 26.33
C LYS A 356 2.73 19.48 24.93
N THR A 357 2.13 18.85 23.94
CA THR A 357 1.95 19.41 22.59
C THR A 357 0.53 19.93 22.39
N LYS A 358 0.49 21.04 21.65
CA LYS A 358 -0.64 21.95 21.43
C LYS A 358 -1.84 21.25 20.78
N LYS A 359 -3.04 21.71 21.16
CA LYS A 359 -4.39 21.42 20.62
C LYS A 359 -4.41 20.44 19.43
N GLN A 360 -4.66 19.17 19.74
CA GLN A 360 -4.85 18.08 18.77
C GLN A 360 -6.04 18.39 17.84
N HIS A 361 -5.83 18.26 16.53
CA HIS A 361 -6.95 18.05 15.61
C HIS A 361 -7.61 16.72 15.98
N ARG A 362 -8.93 16.74 16.24
CA ARG A 362 -9.68 15.53 16.56
C ARG A 362 -9.86 14.72 15.26
N VAL A 363 -9.06 13.68 15.10
CA VAL A 363 -9.12 12.75 13.96
C VAL A 363 -10.50 12.09 13.96
N ARG A 364 -11.20 12.11 12.82
CA ARG A 364 -12.50 11.42 12.67
C ARG A 364 -12.25 10.05 12.09
N ILE A 365 -12.61 8.99 12.80
CA ILE A 365 -12.41 7.61 12.35
C ILE A 365 -13.69 7.10 11.70
N ASN A 366 -13.53 6.40 10.59
CA ASN A 366 -14.64 5.79 9.87
C ASN A 366 -15.25 4.65 10.69
N SER A 367 -16.57 4.56 10.72
CA SER A 367 -17.30 3.48 11.38
C SER A 367 -17.05 2.12 10.73
N HIS A 368 -16.53 2.08 9.51
CA HIS A 368 -16.23 0.85 8.80
C HIS A 368 -14.76 0.71 8.40
N ILE A 369 -14.25 -0.52 8.50
CA ILE A 369 -13.04 -1.01 7.85
C ILE A 369 -13.46 -1.71 6.56
N TYR A 370 -12.81 -1.36 5.45
CA TYR A 370 -13.11 -1.97 4.15
C TYR A 370 -12.11 -3.07 3.83
N ASP A 371 -12.60 -4.09 3.13
CA ASP A 371 -11.81 -5.23 2.72
C ASP A 371 -12.06 -5.50 1.23
N ILE A 372 -11.03 -5.29 0.42
CA ILE A 372 -11.08 -5.39 -1.04
C ILE A 372 -10.46 -6.72 -1.47
N THR A 373 -11.17 -7.44 -2.32
CA THR A 373 -10.69 -8.65 -2.98
C THR A 373 -10.56 -8.37 -4.47
N ILE A 374 -9.36 -8.54 -4.99
CA ILE A 374 -8.99 -8.27 -6.38
C ILE A 374 -8.56 -9.58 -7.03
N VAL A 375 -9.18 -9.93 -8.15
CA VAL A 375 -8.77 -11.09 -8.97
C VAL A 375 -8.61 -10.64 -10.41
N TYR A 376 -7.45 -10.91 -11.00
CA TYR A 376 -7.18 -10.63 -12.40
C TYR A 376 -7.31 -11.90 -13.23
N LEU A 377 -8.15 -11.81 -14.25
CA LEU A 377 -8.48 -12.89 -15.16
C LEU A 377 -8.20 -12.45 -16.60
N ARG A 378 -7.60 -13.33 -17.40
CA ARG A 378 -7.39 -13.11 -18.83
C ARG A 378 -8.29 -14.04 -19.62
N VAL A 379 -9.07 -13.48 -20.54
CA VAL A 379 -9.95 -14.24 -21.43
C VAL A 379 -9.15 -14.76 -22.61
N LYS A 380 -8.92 -16.08 -22.68
CA LYS A 380 -8.31 -16.75 -23.83
C LYS A 380 -9.35 -17.53 -24.59
N TYR A 381 -9.34 -17.44 -25.91
CA TYR A 381 -10.12 -18.36 -26.73
C TYR A 381 -9.33 -19.65 -26.96
N VAL A 382 -9.84 -20.77 -26.47
CA VAL A 382 -9.18 -22.07 -26.59
C VAL A 382 -10.05 -22.98 -27.46
N THR A 383 -9.46 -23.50 -28.53
CA THR A 383 -10.16 -24.38 -29.48
C THR A 383 -10.22 -25.84 -29.02
N ASN A 384 -9.40 -26.22 -28.04
CA ASN A 384 -9.27 -27.57 -27.51
C ASN A 384 -9.39 -27.58 -25.97
N VAL A 385 -10.59 -27.34 -25.42
CA VAL A 385 -10.82 -27.50 -23.98
C VAL A 385 -11.11 -28.97 -23.67
N HIS A 386 -10.45 -29.51 -22.65
CA HIS A 386 -10.68 -30.87 -22.16
C HIS A 386 -11.70 -30.84 -21.02
N ASP A 387 -12.87 -31.44 -21.22
CA ASP A 387 -13.86 -31.64 -20.16
C ASP A 387 -13.34 -32.72 -19.19
N HIS A 388 -12.87 -32.29 -18.02
CA HIS A 388 -12.48 -33.20 -16.94
C HIS A 388 -13.69 -33.79 -16.19
N ILE A 389 -14.92 -33.37 -16.54
CA ILE A 389 -16.14 -33.71 -15.81
C ILE A 389 -16.75 -35.03 -16.33
N ASP A 390 -16.75 -35.28 -17.64
CA ASP A 390 -17.44 -36.44 -18.24
C ASP A 390 -16.52 -37.51 -18.85
N GLY A 391 -15.20 -37.35 -18.78
CA GLY A 391 -14.24 -38.35 -19.30
C GLY A 391 -14.28 -38.56 -20.83
N SER A 392 -15.14 -37.82 -21.54
CA SER A 392 -15.19 -37.82 -23.01
C SER A 392 -14.30 -36.71 -23.56
N ILE A 393 -13.27 -37.10 -24.31
CA ILE A 393 -12.31 -36.20 -24.97
C ILE A 393 -12.96 -35.61 -26.22
N VAL A 394 -13.96 -34.76 -26.06
CA VAL A 394 -14.52 -33.99 -27.17
C VAL A 394 -13.96 -32.56 -27.05
N PRO A 395 -13.08 -32.13 -27.97
CA PRO A 395 -12.59 -30.76 -27.96
C PRO A 395 -13.77 -29.82 -28.23
N ARG A 396 -14.09 -28.97 -27.26
CA ARG A 396 -14.99 -27.84 -27.44
C ARG A 396 -14.17 -26.57 -27.58
N SER A 397 -14.58 -25.73 -28.52
CA SER A 397 -14.06 -24.38 -28.66
C SER A 397 -14.85 -23.45 -27.73
N GLY A 398 -14.15 -22.74 -26.84
CA GLY A 398 -14.77 -21.89 -25.85
C GLY A 398 -13.81 -20.83 -25.31
N TYR A 399 -14.33 -19.97 -24.44
CA TYR A 399 -13.51 -19.00 -23.72
C TYR A 399 -13.06 -19.62 -22.40
N GLN A 400 -11.76 -19.62 -22.17
CA GLN A 400 -11.14 -19.99 -20.90
C GLN A 400 -10.65 -18.71 -20.21
N LEU A 401 -10.95 -18.56 -18.93
CA LEU A 401 -10.37 -17.49 -18.12
C LEU A 401 -9.20 -18.03 -17.30
N ASP A 402 -8.03 -17.45 -17.53
CA ASP A 402 -6.82 -17.78 -16.78
C ASP A 402 -6.55 -16.72 -15.73
N GLU A 403 -6.22 -17.14 -14.51
CA GLU A 403 -5.77 -16.24 -13.46
C GLU A 403 -4.37 -15.69 -13.79
N ILE A 404 -4.22 -14.36 -13.89
CA ILE A 404 -2.93 -13.73 -14.26
C ILE A 404 -2.41 -12.79 -13.17
N ALA A 405 -1.09 -12.65 -13.05
CA ALA A 405 -0.47 -11.55 -12.32
C ALA A 405 -0.12 -10.45 -13.34
N PRO A 406 -0.90 -9.35 -13.41
CA PRO A 406 -0.74 -8.39 -14.48
C PRO A 406 0.54 -7.56 -14.31
N SER A 407 1.19 -7.21 -15.43
CA SER A 407 2.31 -6.28 -15.40
C SER A 407 1.86 -4.84 -15.64
N LEU A 408 2.66 -3.88 -15.17
CA LEU A 408 2.39 -2.45 -15.43
C LEU A 408 2.37 -2.14 -16.93
N LEU A 409 3.29 -2.72 -17.71
CA LEU A 409 3.36 -2.50 -19.15
C LEU A 409 2.14 -3.07 -19.88
N GLU A 410 1.61 -4.20 -19.44
CA GLU A 410 0.40 -4.80 -20.01
C GLU A 410 -0.82 -3.88 -19.85
N PHE A 411 -0.92 -3.18 -18.72
CA PHE A 411 -1.95 -2.17 -18.51
C PHE A 411 -1.63 -0.84 -19.24
N LEU A 412 -0.37 -0.50 -19.55
CA LEU A 412 -0.08 0.70 -20.35
C LEU A 412 -0.32 0.52 -21.85
N ARG A 413 -0.29 -0.73 -22.32
CA ARG A 413 -0.47 -1.10 -23.73
C ARG A 413 -1.75 -0.49 -24.30
N PRO A 414 -1.69 0.20 -25.45
CA PRO A 414 -2.89 0.73 -26.10
C PRO A 414 -3.80 -0.40 -26.59
N ASP A 415 -5.08 -0.08 -26.76
CA ASP A 415 -6.02 -0.98 -27.43
C ASP A 415 -5.71 -0.98 -28.92
N SER A 416 -4.96 -1.98 -29.38
CA SER A 416 -4.70 -2.19 -30.80
C SER A 416 -5.87 -2.97 -31.43
N LYS A 417 -6.07 -2.83 -32.75
CA LYS A 417 -7.17 -3.45 -33.50
C LYS A 417 -7.05 -4.98 -33.69
N VAL A 418 -6.04 -5.62 -33.10
CA VAL A 418 -5.78 -7.05 -33.27
C VAL A 418 -6.31 -7.78 -32.04
N ASP A 419 -6.93 -8.94 -32.25
CA ASP A 419 -7.49 -9.85 -31.23
C ASP A 419 -6.55 -9.97 -30.02
N ARG A 420 -6.82 -9.13 -29.02
CA ARG A 420 -6.15 -9.15 -27.72
C ARG A 420 -7.09 -9.83 -26.76
N ASP A 421 -6.55 -10.77 -26.00
CA ASP A 421 -7.20 -11.35 -24.83
C ASP A 421 -7.50 -10.24 -23.80
N PRO A 422 -8.78 -9.88 -23.57
CA PRO A 422 -9.12 -8.84 -22.61
C PRO A 422 -8.86 -9.32 -21.19
N ILE A 423 -8.48 -8.37 -20.33
CA ILE A 423 -8.27 -8.57 -18.91
C ILE A 423 -9.54 -8.16 -18.17
N ILE A 424 -10.10 -9.09 -17.41
CA ILE A 424 -11.20 -8.85 -16.49
C ILE A 424 -10.62 -8.73 -15.09
N THR A 425 -10.83 -7.58 -14.47
CA THR A 425 -10.48 -7.31 -13.08
C THR A 425 -11.74 -7.48 -12.25
N TYR A 426 -11.87 -8.59 -11.56
CA TYR A 426 -12.96 -8.82 -10.61
C TYR A 426 -12.65 -8.14 -9.27
N VAL A 427 -13.60 -7.38 -8.75
CA VAL A 427 -13.48 -6.62 -7.50
C VAL A 427 -14.68 -6.94 -6.60
N ASN A 428 -14.40 -7.40 -5.38
CA ASN A 428 -15.41 -7.51 -4.33
C ASN A 428 -15.00 -6.64 -3.13
N ILE A 429 -15.93 -5.88 -2.57
CA ILE A 429 -15.69 -5.00 -1.43
C ILE A 429 -16.61 -5.40 -0.30
N LYS A 430 -16.03 -5.72 0.86
CA LYS A 430 -16.75 -5.95 2.11
C LYS A 430 -16.48 -4.82 3.08
N ARG A 431 -17.41 -4.61 4.01
CA ARG A 431 -17.27 -3.65 5.11
C ARG A 431 -17.47 -4.36 6.45
N PHE A 432 -16.71 -3.92 7.44
CA PHE A 432 -16.76 -4.45 8.81
C PHE A 432 -16.81 -3.29 9.80
N ASP A 433 -17.53 -3.47 10.91
CA ASP A 433 -17.66 -2.43 11.93
C ASP A 433 -16.32 -2.21 12.65
N THR A 434 -15.82 -0.98 12.61
CA THR A 434 -14.54 -0.57 13.20
C THR A 434 -14.53 -0.81 14.71
N ASP A 435 -15.61 -0.45 15.41
CA ASP A 435 -15.71 -0.56 16.87
C ASP A 435 -15.56 -2.00 17.36
N ALA A 436 -16.13 -2.96 16.62
CA ALA A 436 -16.04 -4.38 16.95
C ALA A 436 -14.58 -4.89 16.87
N ILE A 437 -13.81 -4.39 15.92
CA ILE A 437 -12.43 -4.82 15.64
C ILE A 437 -11.45 -4.13 16.59
N LEU A 438 -11.63 -2.83 16.86
CA LEU A 438 -10.73 -2.07 17.72
C LEU A 438 -10.63 -2.65 19.14
N CYS A 439 -11.72 -3.25 19.64
CA CYS A 439 -11.81 -3.87 20.97
C CYS A 439 -11.12 -5.24 21.09
N LEU A 440 -10.76 -5.89 19.98
CA LEU A 440 -10.18 -7.23 20.00
C LEU A 440 -8.73 -7.22 20.50
N LYS A 441 -8.34 -8.30 21.20
CA LYS A 441 -6.93 -8.57 21.55
C LYS A 441 -6.16 -9.08 20.34
N ASP A 442 -4.85 -8.92 20.34
CA ASP A 442 -3.93 -9.30 19.26
C ASP A 442 -4.22 -10.70 18.69
N ARG A 443 -4.26 -11.74 19.55
CA ARG A 443 -4.54 -13.10 19.10
C ARG A 443 -5.92 -13.28 18.44
N HIS A 444 -6.92 -12.52 18.87
CA HIS A 444 -8.25 -12.55 18.26
C HIS A 444 -8.29 -11.75 16.96
N LEU A 445 -7.50 -10.68 16.84
CA LEU A 445 -7.31 -9.95 15.58
C LEU A 445 -6.62 -10.82 14.54
N GLU A 446 -5.58 -11.54 14.93
CA GLU A 446 -4.88 -12.49 14.06
C GLU A 446 -5.86 -13.56 13.57
N LYS A 447 -6.62 -14.17 14.47
CA LYS A 447 -7.63 -15.18 14.10
C LYS A 447 -8.74 -14.59 13.21
N TRP A 448 -9.21 -13.38 13.51
CA TRP A 448 -10.22 -12.69 12.70
C TRP A 448 -9.72 -12.46 11.26
N LEU A 449 -8.48 -12.01 11.12
CA LEU A 449 -7.83 -11.85 9.82
C LEU A 449 -7.70 -13.20 9.09
N GLU A 450 -7.29 -14.26 9.79
CA GLU A 450 -7.22 -15.62 9.22
C GLU A 450 -8.58 -16.12 8.72
N ASP A 451 -9.66 -15.84 9.45
CA ASP A 451 -11.01 -16.29 9.10
C ASP A 451 -11.57 -15.50 7.90
N ILE A 452 -11.31 -14.19 7.81
CA ILE A 452 -11.62 -13.39 6.60
C ILE A 452 -10.90 -13.96 5.39
N TRP A 453 -9.64 -14.35 5.54
CA TRP A 453 -8.87 -14.89 4.43
C TRP A 453 -9.36 -16.23 3.96
N LYS A 454 -9.80 -17.10 4.86
CA LYS A 454 -10.46 -18.35 4.46
C LYS A 454 -11.69 -18.06 3.61
N GLN A 455 -12.48 -17.06 3.99
CA GLN A 455 -13.64 -16.66 3.20
C GLN A 455 -13.24 -16.12 1.83
N LYS A 456 -12.19 -15.28 1.75
CA LYS A 456 -11.66 -14.78 0.48
C LYS A 456 -11.14 -15.90 -0.42
N ASP A 457 -10.35 -16.84 0.12
CA ASP A 457 -9.82 -17.97 -0.65
C ASP A 457 -10.97 -18.79 -1.27
N LEU A 458 -12.05 -19.01 -0.50
CA LEU A 458 -13.27 -19.66 -1.00
C LEU A 458 -13.99 -18.82 -2.06
N GLU A 459 -14.05 -17.50 -1.91
CA GLU A 459 -14.64 -16.61 -2.92
C GLU A 459 -13.84 -16.61 -4.22
N ILE A 460 -12.51 -16.54 -4.14
CA ILE A 460 -11.60 -16.62 -5.29
C ILE A 460 -11.81 -17.97 -6.00
N SER A 461 -11.81 -19.07 -5.25
CA SER A 461 -12.10 -20.40 -5.82
C SER A 461 -13.46 -20.48 -6.49
N LYS A 462 -14.53 -19.94 -5.88
CA LYS A 462 -15.87 -19.91 -6.51
C LYS A 462 -15.90 -19.08 -7.78
N VAL A 463 -15.20 -17.96 -7.82
CA VAL A 463 -15.09 -17.13 -9.03
C VAL A 463 -14.39 -17.93 -10.11
N ILE A 464 -13.28 -18.60 -9.81
CA ILE A 464 -12.54 -19.44 -10.76
C ILE A 464 -13.40 -20.63 -11.25
N GLU A 465 -14.14 -21.30 -10.37
CA GLU A 465 -14.99 -22.46 -10.71
C GLU A 465 -16.23 -22.09 -11.53
N LYS A 466 -16.89 -20.97 -11.24
CA LYS A 466 -18.04 -20.47 -12.04
C LYS A 466 -17.66 -20.13 -13.49
N ILE A 467 -16.37 -20.06 -13.75
CA ILE A 467 -15.78 -19.47 -14.94
C ILE A 467 -15.21 -20.54 -15.88
N THR A 468 -14.87 -21.73 -15.37
CA THR A 468 -14.35 -22.86 -16.17
C THR A 468 -15.43 -23.67 -16.89
N VAL A 469 -16.72 -23.33 -16.75
CA VAL A 469 -17.83 -24.06 -17.35
C VAL A 469 -18.73 -23.11 -18.15
N ASN A 470 -18.52 -23.06 -19.47
CA ASN A 470 -19.56 -22.90 -20.50
C ASN A 470 -18.98 -23.10 -21.91
#